data_AF-A0A838JYS6-F1
#
_entry.id   AF-A0A838JYS6-F1
#
_cell.length_a   1.000
_cell.length_b   1.000
_cell.length_c   1.000
_cell.angle_alpha   90.00
_cell.angle_beta   90.00
_cell.angle_gamma   90.00
#
_symmetry.space_group_name_H-M   'P 1'
#
loop_
_entity.id
_entity.type
_entity.pdbx_description
1 polymer ?
#
loop_
_entity_poly.entity_id
_entity_poly.type
_entity_poly.pdbx_seq_one_letter_code
_entity_poly.pdbx_strand_id
1 'polypeptide(L)' 'AMSEQEIPEAWVGGKVRVGHAHSDSTHTEGVLLGVGDRGIVVEGGEVVRFYPWTAVASIEEANEDGVEDQGFRMGRTW' A
#
# COMPACT_ATOMS: atom_id res chain seq x y z
N ALA A 1 20.99 -7.89 6.23
CA ALA A 1 20.38 -6.66 6.77
C ALA A 1 19.45 -6.11 5.69
N MET A 2 18.17 -6.43 5.82
CA MET A 2 17.01 -5.80 5.21
C MET A 2 15.96 -5.88 6.31
N SER A 3 15.52 -4.76 6.87
CA SER A 3 14.40 -4.79 7.82
C SER A 3 13.13 -4.92 6.99
N GLU A 4 12.71 -6.16 6.76
CA GLU A 4 11.39 -6.54 6.27
C GLU A 4 10.35 -6.05 7.29
N GLN A 5 9.96 -4.79 7.25
CA GLN A 5 8.71 -4.38 7.87
C GLN A 5 7.61 -4.73 6.87
N GLU A 6 7.12 -5.96 7.00
CA GLU A 6 5.98 -6.47 6.27
C GLU A 6 4.75 -5.65 6.65
N ILE A 7 3.92 -5.32 5.66
CA ILE A 7 2.64 -4.65 5.93
C ILE A 7 1.82 -5.58 6.82
N PRO A 8 1.38 -5.13 8.01
CA PRO A 8 0.66 -6.00 8.91
C PRO A 8 -0.61 -6.51 8.24
N GLU A 9 -0.87 -7.82 8.32
CA GLU A 9 -2.17 -8.39 7.90
C GLU A 9 -3.36 -7.71 8.62
N ALA A 10 -3.10 -7.09 9.78
CA ALA A 10 -4.06 -6.28 10.52
C ALA A 10 -4.63 -5.08 9.74
N TRP A 11 -3.98 -4.63 8.66
CA TRP A 11 -4.47 -3.55 7.80
C TRP A 11 -5.54 -4.03 6.80
N VAL A 12 -5.75 -5.35 6.67
CA VAL A 12 -6.79 -5.90 5.80
C VAL A 12 -8.17 -5.46 6.29
N GLY A 13 -8.97 -4.91 5.38
CA GLY A 13 -10.24 -4.23 5.65
C GLY A 13 -10.10 -2.73 5.87
N GLY A 14 -8.87 -2.21 6.03
CA GLY A 14 -8.57 -0.79 6.17
C GLY A 14 -8.48 -0.07 4.83
N LYS A 15 -8.73 1.25 4.86
CA LYS A 15 -8.46 2.13 3.71
C LYS A 15 -6.95 2.33 3.58
N VAL A 16 -6.43 2.19 2.38
CA VAL A 16 -5.02 2.38 2.04
C VAL A 16 -4.86 3.24 0.81
N ARG A 17 -3.75 3.96 0.76
CA ARG A 17 -3.23 4.67 -0.40
C ARG A 17 -1.97 3.95 -0.88
N VAL A 18 -1.98 3.49 -2.13
CA VAL A 18 -0.87 2.78 -2.76
C VAL A 18 -0.16 3.70 -3.75
N GLY A 19 1.09 4.03 -3.47
CA GLY A 19 2.00 4.70 -4.40
C GLY A 19 2.60 3.71 -5.39
N HIS A 20 2.72 4.10 -6.65
CA HIS A 20 3.18 3.23 -7.73
C HIS A 20 4.64 3.52 -8.10
N ALA A 21 5.46 2.47 -8.21
CA ALA A 21 6.91 2.60 -8.42
C ALA A 21 7.34 3.21 -9.76
N HIS A 22 6.46 3.19 -10.76
CA HIS A 22 6.75 3.71 -12.10
C HIS A 22 6.05 5.04 -12.39
N SER A 23 5.43 5.67 -11.37
CA SER A 23 4.68 6.89 -11.56
C SER A 23 4.56 7.66 -10.24
N ASP A 24 5.48 8.61 -10.03
CA ASP A 24 5.60 9.42 -8.80
C ASP A 24 4.39 10.31 -8.47
N SER A 25 3.39 10.37 -9.35
CA SER A 25 2.20 11.24 -9.18
C SER A 25 0.87 10.51 -9.23
N THR A 26 0.86 9.19 -9.35
CA THR A 26 -0.38 8.41 -9.33
C THR A 26 -0.40 7.55 -8.08
N HIS A 27 -1.41 7.77 -7.24
CA HIS A 27 -1.70 6.92 -6.09
C HIS A 27 -3.05 6.23 -6.33
N THR A 28 -3.22 5.01 -5.81
CA THR A 28 -4.53 4.37 -5.77
C THR A 28 -5.03 4.30 -4.34
N GLU A 29 -6.20 4.88 -4.10
CA GLU A 29 -6.90 4.78 -2.84
C GLU A 29 -7.93 3.65 -2.92
N GLY A 30 -8.06 2.87 -1.86
CA GLY A 30 -9.00 1.76 -1.80
C GLY A 30 -8.95 1.00 -0.49
N VAL A 31 -9.72 -0.08 -0.38
CA VAL A 31 -9.70 -0.98 0.78
C VAL A 31 -8.70 -2.09 0.53
N LEU A 32 -7.78 -2.32 1.47
CA LEU A 32 -6.86 -3.44 1.42
C LEU A 32 -7.62 -4.74 1.68
N LEU A 33 -7.69 -5.64 0.70
CA LEU A 33 -8.39 -6.90 0.83
C LEU A 33 -7.47 -8.06 1.22
N GLY A 34 -6.18 -7.93 0.99
CA GLY A 34 -5.22 -8.99 1.31
C GLY A 34 -3.78 -8.58 1.05
N VAL A 35 -2.89 -9.16 1.85
CA VAL A 35 -1.44 -9.06 1.73
C VAL A 35 -0.91 -10.47 1.55
N GLY A 36 0.07 -10.65 0.66
CA GLY A 36 0.77 -11.92 0.53
C GLY A 36 2.17 -11.73 -0.04
N ASP A 37 2.92 -12.82 -0.16
CA ASP A 37 4.35 -12.78 -0.54
C ASP A 37 4.62 -12.12 -1.90
N ARG A 38 3.62 -12.09 -2.78
CA ARG A 38 3.75 -11.56 -4.15
C ARG A 38 3.27 -10.11 -4.30
N GLY A 39 2.48 -9.60 -3.36
CA GLY A 39 1.87 -8.28 -3.46
C GLY A 39 0.63 -8.10 -2.59
N ILE A 40 -0.16 -7.10 -2.93
CA ILE A 40 -1.41 -6.76 -2.25
C ILE A 40 -2.61 -6.78 -3.20
N VAL A 41 -3.81 -6.93 -2.62
CA VAL A 41 -5.08 -6.77 -3.33
C VAL A 41 -5.83 -5.58 -2.75
N VAL A 42 -6.28 -4.66 -3.60
CA VAL A 42 -6.98 -3.45 -3.19
C VAL A 42 -8.26 -3.27 -4.00
N GLU A 43 -9.35 -2.95 -3.30
CA GLU A 43 -10.63 -2.57 -3.90
C GLU A 43 -10.75 -1.04 -3.98
N GLY A 44 -10.77 -0.50 -5.20
CA GLY A 44 -10.99 0.93 -5.45
C GLY A 44 -12.33 1.16 -6.14
N GLY A 45 -13.37 1.45 -5.37
CA GLY A 45 -14.74 1.61 -5.88
C GLY A 45 -15.30 0.28 -6.39
N GLU A 46 -15.61 0.20 -7.68
CA GLU A 46 -16.19 -1.01 -8.29
C GLU A 46 -15.15 -2.02 -8.80
N VAL A 47 -13.85 -1.74 -8.61
CA VAL A 47 -12.77 -2.55 -9.19
C VAL A 47 -11.82 -3.06 -8.12
N VAL A 48 -11.64 -4.38 -8.08
CA VAL A 48 -10.57 -5.04 -7.33
C VAL A 48 -9.33 -5.18 -8.21
N ARG A 49 -8.17 -4.71 -7.74
CA ARG A 49 -6.88 -4.83 -8.43
C ARG A 49 -5.84 -5.51 -7.55
N PHE A 50 -5.00 -6.30 -8.20
CA PHE A 50 -3.79 -6.85 -7.60
C PHE A 50 -2.58 -5.99 -7.96
N TYR A 51 -1.77 -5.65 -6.97
CA TYR A 51 -0.52 -4.90 -7.13
C TYR A 51 0.66 -5.76 -6.68
N PRO A 52 1.54 -6.20 -7.60
CA PRO A 52 2.75 -6.91 -7.20
C PRO A 52 3.69 -5.96 -6.47
N TRP A 53 4.48 -6.47 -5.52
CA TRP A 53 5.44 -5.65 -4.75
C TRP A 53 6.40 -4.85 -5.63
N THR A 54 6.75 -5.35 -6.81
CA THR A 54 7.60 -4.65 -7.78
C THR A 54 6.99 -3.35 -8.30
N ALA A 55 5.65 -3.28 -8.38
CA ALA A 55 4.89 -2.12 -8.84
C ALA A 55 4.50 -1.17 -7.70
N VAL A 56 4.64 -1.58 -6.44
CA VAL A 56 4.36 -0.76 -5.27
C VAL A 56 5.63 0.02 -4.88
N ALA A 57 5.49 1.33 -4.70
CA ALA A 57 6.54 2.19 -4.14
C ALA A 57 6.29 2.51 -2.66
N SER A 58 5.02 2.69 -2.28
CA SER A 58 4.63 2.97 -0.90
C SER A 58 3.21 2.50 -0.66
N ILE A 59 2.89 2.18 0.59
CA ILE A 59 1.52 1.92 1.03
C ILE A 59 1.31 2.66 2.33
N GLU A 60 0.28 3.47 2.39
CA GLU A 60 -0.04 4.35 3.51
C GLU A 60 -1.45 4.03 3.97
N GLU A 61 -1.68 3.97 5.29
CA GLU A 61 -3.03 3.85 5.82
C GLU A 61 -3.77 5.16 5.59
N ALA A 62 -4.90 5.10 4.88
CA ALA A 62 -5.73 6.27 4.58
C ALA A 62 -6.77 6.41 5.70
N ASN A 63 -6.34 6.94 6.85
CA ASN A 63 -7.24 7.26 7.96
C ASN A 63 -8.17 8.43 7.60
N GLU A 64 -9.47 8.30 7.89
CA GLU A 64 -10.45 9.38 7.67
C GLU A 64 -10.45 10.45 8.76
N ASP A 65 -9.68 10.26 9.83
CA ASP A 65 -9.51 11.22 10.90
C ASP A 65 -8.03 11.63 10.97
N GLY A 66 -7.77 12.92 10.78
CA GLY A 66 -6.44 13.52 10.67
C GLY A 66 -5.55 13.37 11.91
N VAL A 67 -5.03 12.17 12.11
CA VAL A 67 -3.94 11.84 13.03
C VAL A 67 -2.75 11.34 12.21
N GLU A 68 -1.56 11.77 12.63
CA GLU A 68 -0.28 11.74 11.91
C GLU A 68 -0.01 10.50 11.05
N ASP A 69 0.33 10.82 9.80
CA ASP A 69 0.98 10.02 8.77
C ASP A 69 2.04 9.07 9.34
N GLN A 70 1.68 7.79 9.53
CA GLN A 70 2.65 6.70 9.69
C GLN A 70 2.95 6.09 8.31
N GLY A 71 3.16 6.94 7.30
CA GLY A 71 3.36 6.51 5.92
C GLY A 71 4.52 5.51 5.81
N PHE A 72 4.20 4.29 5.38
CA PHE A 72 5.21 3.25 5.18
C PHE A 72 5.90 3.47 3.83
N ARG A 73 7.08 4.09 3.88
CA ARG A 73 7.92 4.34 2.70
C ARG A 73 8.84 3.15 2.45
N MET A 74 8.54 2.34 1.43
CA MET A 74 9.50 1.39 0.89
C MET A 74 10.57 2.15 0.08
N GLY A 75 11.58 2.68 0.78
CA GLY A 75 12.70 3.35 0.16
C GLY A 75 13.56 2.36 -0.64
N ARG A 76 13.44 2.36 -1.97
CA ARG A 76 14.50 1.83 -2.85
C ARG A 76 15.58 2.89 -2.98
N THR A 77 16.69 2.73 -2.26
CA THR A 77 17.94 3.43 -2.54
C THR A 77 18.51 2.83 -3.82
N TRP A 78 18.62 3.63 -4.88
CA TRP A 78 19.47 3.31 -6.04
C TRP A 78 20.86 3.90 -5.84
#